data_AF-A0AAV0JUQ9-F1
#
_entry.id   AF-A0AAV0JUQ9-F1
#
_cell.length_a   1.000
_cell.length_b   1.000
_cell.length_c   1.000
_cell.angle_alpha   90.00
_cell.angle_beta   90.00
_cell.angle_gamma   90.00
#
_symmetry.space_group_name_H-M   'P 1'
#
loop_
_entity.id
_entity.type
_entity.pdbx_description
1 polymer ?
#
loop_
_entity_poly.entity_id
_entity_poly.type
_entity_poly.pdbx_seq_one_letter_code
_entity_poly.pdbx_strand_id
1 'polypeptide(L)'
;MEKRRSELTPETRAVLVDSLVKLAEKKQLRPETLFRAVAYIDRYLSLDHRIRTTTRRRLRLLAASSMLIASKYEEVDQLDVADLADIAGTKSRQELLNMEVEILKKLKFEMGAPTTHTFLSELCEVVAQEEPVKSQLHFMASYVAELSLWDCRLGSEFSPSLVAASVMFLSRFIIKPDAHPWNDSLQSHSGYKPPQLKECVLIMRDDLHSGRKRKRDDDSDYVRSNSNV
;
A
#
# COMPACT_ATOMS: atom_id res chain seq x y z
N MET A 1 19.79 2.90 -32.99
CA MET A 1 20.11 3.82 -31.88
C MET A 1 19.11 3.59 -30.76
N GLU A 2 19.53 2.87 -29.72
CA GLU A 2 18.72 2.50 -28.56
C GLU A 2 18.59 3.66 -27.57
N LYS A 3 17.35 4.04 -27.26
CA LYS A 3 17.00 4.75 -26.03
C LYS A 3 15.63 4.27 -25.55
N ARG A 4 15.63 3.18 -24.78
CA ARG A 4 14.53 2.88 -23.84
C ARG A 4 15.12 2.85 -22.44
N ARG A 5 15.42 4.04 -21.90
CA ARG A 5 15.67 4.21 -20.47
C ARG A 5 14.30 4.21 -19.80
N SER A 6 13.96 3.14 -19.09
CA SER A 6 12.73 3.10 -18.31
C SER A 6 12.93 4.00 -17.10
N GLU A 7 12.40 5.21 -17.16
CA GLU A 7 12.06 5.95 -15.94
C GLU A 7 11.06 5.10 -15.14
N LEU A 8 11.02 5.24 -13.82
CA LEU A 8 9.98 4.62 -13.01
C LEU A 8 8.66 5.22 -13.42
N THR A 9 7.96 4.49 -14.27
CA THR A 9 6.61 4.81 -14.63
C THR A 9 5.68 4.32 -13.49
N PRO A 10 4.56 5.00 -13.22
CA PRO A 10 3.54 4.54 -12.25
C PRO A 10 3.21 3.04 -12.37
N GLU A 11 3.27 2.50 -13.59
CA GLU A 11 3.02 1.10 -13.91
C GLU A 11 4.07 0.16 -13.29
N THR A 12 5.33 0.58 -13.17
CA THR A 12 6.37 -0.27 -12.55
C THR A 12 6.17 -0.39 -11.04
N ARG A 13 5.77 0.70 -10.36
CA ARG A 13 5.41 0.66 -8.94
C ARG A 13 4.18 -0.22 -8.72
N ALA A 14 3.15 -0.05 -9.55
CA ALA A 14 1.92 -0.85 -9.45
C ALA A 14 2.20 -2.36 -9.54
N VAL A 15 3.08 -2.81 -10.44
CA VAL A 15 3.48 -4.23 -10.54
C VAL A 15 4.20 -4.74 -9.29
N LEU A 16 5.04 -3.91 -8.67
CA LEU A 16 5.72 -4.28 -7.42
C LEU A 16 4.72 -4.37 -6.26
N VAL A 17 3.82 -3.39 -6.13
CA VAL A 17 2.79 -3.38 -5.08
C VAL A 17 1.84 -4.56 -5.25
N ASP A 18 1.38 -4.87 -6.47
CA ASP A 18 0.59 -6.07 -6.78
C ASP A 18 1.29 -7.35 -6.30
N SER A 19 2.58 -7.48 -6.59
CA SER A 19 3.37 -8.64 -6.17
C SER A 19 3.47 -8.74 -4.64
N LEU A 20 3.59 -7.59 -3.94
CA LEU A 20 3.60 -7.55 -2.48
C LEU A 20 2.24 -7.93 -1.88
N VAL A 21 1.14 -7.41 -2.43
CA VAL A 21 -0.23 -7.71 -1.98
C VAL A 21 -0.49 -9.21 -2.09
N LYS A 22 -0.20 -9.82 -3.25
CA LYS A 22 -0.36 -11.26 -3.49
C LYS A 22 0.44 -12.11 -2.49
N LEU A 23 1.66 -11.68 -2.16
CA LEU A 23 2.46 -12.38 -1.16
C LEU A 23 1.90 -12.22 0.25
N ALA A 24 1.49 -11.00 0.62
CA ALA A 24 0.89 -10.72 1.91
C ALA A 24 -0.37 -11.56 2.14
N GLU A 25 -1.25 -11.66 1.13
CA GLU A 25 -2.42 -12.54 1.16
C GLU A 25 -2.04 -14.03 1.29
N LYS A 26 -1.11 -14.50 0.44
CA LYS A 26 -0.64 -15.91 0.45
C LYS A 26 -0.04 -16.31 1.79
N LYS A 27 0.63 -15.39 2.47
CA LYS A 27 1.32 -15.60 3.75
C LYS A 27 0.53 -15.13 4.96
N GLN A 28 -0.68 -14.63 4.75
CA GLN A 28 -1.53 -14.06 5.79
C GLN A 28 -0.79 -13.05 6.69
N LEU A 29 0.02 -12.19 6.06
CA LEU A 29 0.74 -11.14 6.77
C LEU A 29 -0.23 -10.10 7.31
N ARG A 30 0.16 -9.45 8.40
CA ARG A 30 -0.60 -8.34 8.96
C ARG A 30 -0.57 -7.15 8.00
N PRO A 31 -1.67 -6.38 7.87
CA PRO A 31 -1.71 -5.20 7.00
C PRO A 31 -0.56 -4.23 7.27
N GLU A 32 -0.18 -4.03 8.53
CA GLU A 32 0.94 -3.21 8.96
C GLU A 32 2.23 -3.55 8.19
N THR A 33 2.50 -4.83 7.98
CA THR A 33 3.66 -5.34 7.25
C THR A 33 3.63 -4.89 5.78
N LEU A 34 2.48 -5.00 5.12
CA LEU A 34 2.31 -4.55 3.73
C LEU A 34 2.48 -3.04 3.60
N PHE A 35 1.78 -2.25 4.44
CA PHE A 35 1.86 -0.80 4.41
C PHE A 35 3.30 -0.30 4.66
N ARG A 36 4.00 -0.94 5.60
CA ARG A 36 5.39 -0.62 5.93
C ARG A 36 6.35 -0.98 4.80
N ALA A 37 6.16 -2.14 4.16
CA ALA A 37 6.95 -2.54 3.00
C ALA A 37 6.81 -1.54 1.85
N VAL A 38 5.57 -1.10 1.55
CA VAL A 38 5.32 -0.08 0.52
C VAL A 38 5.94 1.27 0.92
N ALA A 39 5.82 1.69 2.18
CA ALA A 39 6.44 2.92 2.66
C ALA A 39 7.98 2.89 2.52
N TYR A 40 8.62 1.74 2.75
CA TYR A 40 10.06 1.59 2.53
C TYR A 40 10.44 1.71 1.07
N ILE A 41 9.68 1.09 0.17
CA ILE A 41 9.88 1.24 -1.28
C ILE A 41 9.77 2.71 -1.68
N ASP A 42 8.69 3.38 -1.31
CA ASP A 42 8.43 4.76 -1.73
C ASP A 42 9.48 5.73 -1.19
N ARG A 43 9.88 5.58 0.08
CA ARG A 43 10.98 6.37 0.66
C ARG A 43 12.31 6.09 -0.02
N TYR A 44 12.62 4.82 -0.28
CA TYR A 44 13.85 4.44 -0.98
C TYR A 44 13.90 5.07 -2.37
N LEU A 45 12.82 4.93 -3.15
CA LEU A 45 12.69 5.48 -4.49
C LEU A 45 12.73 7.02 -4.50
N SER A 46 12.29 7.67 -3.43
CA SER A 46 12.36 9.12 -3.26
C SER A 46 13.78 9.61 -2.97
N LEU A 47 14.58 8.82 -2.25
CA LEU A 47 15.97 9.17 -1.91
C LEU A 47 17.01 8.72 -2.94
N ASP A 48 16.70 7.74 -3.78
CA ASP A 48 17.61 7.26 -4.84
C ASP A 48 16.99 7.38 -6.23
N HIS A 49 17.12 8.57 -6.82
CA HIS A 49 16.61 8.81 -8.17
C HIS A 49 17.25 7.93 -9.25
N ARG A 50 18.43 7.34 -9.01
CA ARG A 50 19.13 6.51 -10.00
C ARG A 50 18.51 5.12 -10.12
N ILE A 51 17.98 4.59 -9.02
CA ILE A 51 17.26 3.31 -9.05
C ILE A 51 16.03 3.39 -9.96
N ARG A 52 15.51 4.60 -10.19
CA ARG A 52 14.37 4.81 -11.07
C ARG A 52 14.65 4.46 -12.52
N THR A 53 15.91 4.49 -12.91
CA THR A 53 16.38 4.17 -14.27
C THR A 53 17.06 2.81 -14.38
N THR A 54 16.94 1.98 -13.34
CA THR A 54 17.65 0.71 -13.22
C THR A 54 16.90 -0.47 -13.83
N THR A 55 17.52 -1.64 -13.86
CA THR A 55 16.91 -2.89 -14.32
C THR A 55 15.73 -3.32 -13.45
N ARG A 56 14.65 -3.83 -14.08
CA ARG A 56 13.49 -4.44 -13.40
C ARG A 56 13.87 -5.43 -12.29
N ARG A 57 14.96 -6.19 -12.46
CA ARG A 57 15.50 -7.11 -11.45
C ARG A 57 15.84 -6.42 -10.12
N ARG A 58 16.47 -5.24 -10.15
CA ARG A 58 16.86 -4.52 -8.92
C ARG A 58 15.63 -3.94 -8.21
N LEU A 59 14.60 -3.53 -8.95
CA LEU A 59 13.33 -3.10 -8.38
C LEU A 59 12.56 -4.25 -7.70
N ARG A 60 12.60 -5.44 -8.31
CA ARG A 60 12.07 -6.67 -7.69
C ARG A 60 12.81 -7.04 -6.41
N LEU A 61 14.15 -6.94 -6.42
CA LEU A 61 14.98 -7.10 -5.22
C LEU A 61 14.65 -6.06 -4.15
N LEU A 62 14.46 -4.79 -4.53
CA LEU A 62 14.02 -3.73 -3.61
C LEU A 62 12.71 -4.12 -2.94
N ALA A 63 11.70 -4.54 -3.71
CA ALA A 63 10.39 -4.89 -3.18
C ALA A 63 10.46 -6.09 -2.23
N ALA A 64 11.10 -7.19 -2.66
CA ALA A 64 11.29 -8.38 -1.85
C ALA A 64 12.04 -8.08 -0.54
N SER A 65 13.12 -7.30 -0.61
CA SER A 65 13.92 -6.96 0.58
C SER A 65 13.20 -5.97 1.49
N SER A 66 12.38 -5.07 0.95
CA SER A 66 11.53 -4.18 1.75
C SER A 66 10.48 -4.96 2.52
N MET A 67 9.87 -5.97 1.88
CA MET A 67 8.93 -6.88 2.54
C MET A 67 9.63 -7.75 3.61
N LEU A 68 10.84 -8.22 3.34
CA LEU A 68 11.64 -8.93 4.35
C LEU A 68 11.85 -8.06 5.59
N ILE A 69 12.32 -6.82 5.42
CA ILE A 69 12.54 -5.89 6.54
C ILE A 69 11.24 -5.59 7.27
N ALA A 70 10.15 -5.34 6.55
CA ALA A 70 8.85 -5.08 7.17
C ALA A 70 8.39 -6.29 8.00
N SER A 71 8.53 -7.51 7.48
CA SER A 71 8.16 -8.73 8.21
C SER A 71 8.97 -8.92 9.48
N LYS A 72 10.26 -8.56 9.49
CA LYS A 72 11.11 -8.57 10.68
C LYS A 72 10.68 -7.56 11.75
N TYR A 73 10.08 -6.46 11.31
CA TYR A 73 9.67 -5.36 12.19
C TYR A 73 8.31 -5.61 12.81
N GLU A 74 7.41 -6.20 12.02
CA GLU A 74 6.00 -6.32 12.33
C GLU A 74 5.61 -7.73 12.78
N GLU A 75 6.06 -8.77 12.08
CA GLU A 75 5.61 -10.14 12.36
C GLU A 75 6.35 -10.78 13.53
N VAL A 76 5.65 -11.67 14.23
CA VAL A 76 6.27 -12.59 15.19
C VAL A 76 7.15 -13.59 14.45
N ASP A 77 6.58 -14.19 13.40
CA ASP A 77 7.27 -15.10 12.50
C ASP A 77 7.57 -14.39 11.17
N GLN A 78 8.83 -13.96 11.02
CA GLN A 78 9.31 -13.29 9.81
C GLN A 78 9.24 -14.21 8.57
N LEU A 79 9.19 -13.61 7.38
CA LEU A 79 9.27 -14.34 6.12
C LEU A 79 10.66 -14.95 5.91
N ASP A 80 10.71 -16.14 5.28
CA ASP A 80 11.95 -16.71 4.79
C ASP A 80 12.30 -16.19 3.38
N VAL A 81 13.58 -16.23 3.05
CA VAL A 81 14.12 -15.90 1.72
C VAL A 81 13.44 -16.71 0.62
N ALA A 82 13.10 -17.96 0.90
CA ALA A 82 12.40 -18.83 -0.05
C ALA A 82 11.04 -18.26 -0.46
N ASP A 83 10.33 -17.61 0.46
CA ASP A 83 9.01 -17.04 0.22
C ASP A 83 9.05 -15.80 -0.67
N LEU A 84 10.20 -15.14 -0.71
CA LEU A 84 10.44 -13.92 -1.45
C LEU A 84 10.98 -14.17 -2.86
N ALA A 85 11.32 -15.42 -3.19
CA ALA A 85 11.98 -15.76 -4.46
C ALA A 85 11.15 -15.39 -5.68
N ASP A 86 9.83 -15.59 -5.61
CA ASP A 86 8.89 -15.27 -6.69
C ASP A 86 8.88 -13.76 -6.96
N ILE A 87 8.90 -12.94 -5.91
CA ILE A 87 8.98 -11.48 -6.04
C ILE A 87 10.36 -11.07 -6.55
N ALA A 88 11.42 -11.52 -5.89
CA ALA A 88 12.80 -11.12 -6.17
C ALA A 88 13.29 -11.55 -7.56
N GLY A 89 12.72 -12.62 -8.13
CA GLY A 89 13.21 -13.26 -9.35
C GLY A 89 14.55 -13.97 -9.14
N THR A 90 14.91 -14.27 -7.88
CA THR A 90 16.15 -14.96 -7.50
C THR A 90 15.94 -15.71 -6.19
N LYS A 91 16.63 -16.84 -6.03
CA LYS A 91 16.70 -17.59 -4.77
C LYS A 91 17.97 -17.27 -3.97
N SER A 92 18.76 -16.30 -4.43
CA SER A 92 20.01 -15.93 -3.78
C SER A 92 19.76 -15.16 -2.50
N ARG A 93 19.95 -15.83 -1.35
CA ARG A 93 19.92 -15.20 -0.02
C ARG A 93 20.87 -14.01 0.07
N GLN A 94 22.06 -14.14 -0.50
CA GLN A 94 23.06 -13.06 -0.46
C GLN A 94 22.57 -11.80 -1.18
N GLU A 95 21.86 -11.93 -2.30
CA GLU A 95 21.34 -10.78 -3.03
C GLU A 95 20.28 -10.02 -2.21
N LEU A 96 19.36 -10.75 -1.57
CA LEU A 96 18.36 -10.13 -0.68
C LEU A 96 19.01 -9.47 0.53
N LEU A 97 19.96 -10.12 1.20
CA LEU A 97 20.64 -9.55 2.36
C LEU A 97 21.46 -8.31 1.99
N ASN A 98 22.12 -8.32 0.83
CA ASN A 98 22.85 -7.15 0.34
C ASN A 98 21.91 -5.97 0.10
N MET A 99 20.75 -6.22 -0.52
CA MET A 99 19.75 -5.19 -0.76
C MET A 99 19.09 -4.71 0.54
N GLU A 100 18.84 -5.61 1.49
CA GLU A 100 18.39 -5.26 2.85
C GLU A 100 19.33 -4.27 3.52
N VAL A 101 20.64 -4.57 3.52
CA VAL A 101 21.67 -3.67 4.07
C VAL A 101 21.67 -2.31 3.35
N GLU A 102 21.49 -2.31 2.03
CA GLU A 102 21.40 -1.08 1.25
C GLU A 102 20.18 -0.23 1.65
N ILE A 103 19.00 -0.85 1.79
CA ILE A 103 17.76 -0.18 2.22
C ILE A 103 17.93 0.41 3.61
N LEU A 104 18.40 -0.38 4.59
CA LEU A 104 18.56 0.06 5.97
C LEU A 104 19.50 1.26 6.06
N LYS A 105 20.64 1.21 5.35
CA LYS A 105 21.58 2.34 5.29
C LYS A 105 20.96 3.56 4.62
N LYS A 106 20.26 3.37 3.50
CA LYS A 106 19.64 4.47 2.74
C LYS A 106 18.56 5.19 3.56
N LEU A 107 17.77 4.43 4.32
CA LEU A 107 16.73 4.93 5.21
C LEU A 107 17.28 5.35 6.59
N LYS A 108 18.61 5.32 6.80
CA LYS A 108 19.28 5.67 8.06
C LYS A 108 18.70 4.92 9.27
N PHE A 109 18.24 3.69 9.06
CA PHE A 109 17.59 2.84 10.08
C PHE A 109 16.30 3.45 10.69
N GLU A 110 15.71 4.47 10.07
CA GLU A 110 14.43 5.07 10.50
C GLU A 110 13.25 4.19 10.02
N MET A 111 13.07 3.03 10.65
CA MET A 111 12.14 1.99 10.18
C MET A 111 10.72 2.10 10.77
N GLY A 112 10.56 2.88 11.85
CA GLY A 112 9.32 2.99 12.64
C GLY A 112 8.41 4.17 12.29
N ALA A 113 8.58 4.79 11.11
CA ALA A 113 7.69 5.89 10.71
C ALA A 113 6.21 5.41 10.65
N PRO A 114 5.24 6.25 11.07
CA PRO A 114 3.83 5.89 11.03
C PRO A 114 3.34 5.78 9.58
N THR A 115 2.46 4.81 9.33
CA THR A 115 1.87 4.56 8.00
C THR A 115 0.41 5.01 7.98
N THR A 116 -0.21 4.98 6.80
CA THR A 116 -1.65 5.21 6.65
C THR A 116 -2.44 4.27 7.54
N HIS A 117 -2.03 3.00 7.64
CA HIS A 117 -2.67 2.03 8.52
C HIS A 117 -2.58 2.46 9.99
N THR A 118 -1.41 2.94 10.46
CA THR A 118 -1.24 3.41 11.84
C THR A 118 -2.26 4.48 12.21
N PHE A 119 -2.37 5.54 11.40
CA PHE A 119 -3.35 6.61 11.66
C PHE A 119 -4.80 6.13 11.49
N LEU A 120 -5.05 5.20 10.55
CA LEU A 120 -6.38 4.68 10.33
C LEU A 120 -6.88 3.85 11.51
N SER A 121 -6.02 3.03 12.11
CA SER A 121 -6.34 2.26 13.32
C SER A 121 -6.75 3.19 14.47
N GLU A 122 -6.04 4.30 14.67
CA GLU A 122 -6.38 5.31 15.68
C GLU A 122 -7.76 5.93 15.40
N LEU A 123 -8.03 6.35 14.15
CA LEU A 123 -9.34 6.91 13.78
C LEU A 123 -10.48 5.90 13.91
N CYS A 124 -10.23 4.61 13.64
CA CYS A 124 -11.22 3.55 13.83
C CYS A 124 -11.63 3.43 15.30
N GLU A 125 -10.67 3.54 16.24
CA GLU A 125 -10.96 3.47 17.66
C GLU A 125 -11.74 4.70 18.16
N VAL A 126 -11.50 5.89 17.60
CA VAL A 126 -12.31 7.09 17.87
C VAL A 126 -13.77 6.86 17.47
N VAL A 127 -14.02 6.38 16.25
CA VAL A 127 -15.40 6.14 15.78
C VAL A 127 -16.06 5.00 16.53
N ALA A 128 -15.30 3.98 16.93
CA ALA A 128 -15.82 2.85 17.70
C ALA A 128 -16.39 3.24 19.07
N GLN A 129 -15.99 4.38 19.63
CA GLN A 129 -16.54 4.92 20.89
C GLN A 129 -17.91 5.59 20.68
N GLU A 130 -18.21 6.03 19.46
CA GLU A 130 -19.40 6.82 19.12
C GLU A 130 -20.48 6.00 18.43
N GLU A 131 -20.09 4.97 17.68
CA GLU A 131 -21.01 4.22 16.82
C GLU A 131 -20.87 2.69 17.00
N PRO A 132 -21.99 1.94 17.01
CA PRO A 132 -21.97 0.48 17.12
C PRO A 132 -21.52 -0.24 15.84
N VAL A 133 -21.21 0.49 14.77
CA VAL A 133 -20.87 -0.04 13.44
C VAL A 133 -19.36 -0.36 13.32
N LYS A 134 -18.75 -0.88 14.39
CA LYS A 134 -17.30 -1.07 14.50
C LYS A 134 -16.73 -1.97 13.40
N SER A 135 -17.34 -3.13 13.17
CA SER A 135 -16.80 -4.15 12.27
C SER A 135 -16.91 -3.74 10.80
N GLN A 136 -18.08 -3.31 10.34
CA GLN A 136 -18.29 -2.94 8.93
C GLN A 136 -17.43 -1.73 8.52
N LEU A 137 -17.31 -0.73 9.39
CA LEU A 137 -16.45 0.43 9.12
C LEU A 137 -15.00 0.03 9.03
N HIS A 138 -14.52 -0.80 9.96
CA HIS A 138 -13.14 -1.26 9.94
C HIS A 138 -12.82 -2.05 8.67
N PHE A 139 -13.66 -3.00 8.25
CA PHE A 139 -13.45 -3.74 7.01
C PHE A 139 -13.44 -2.84 5.77
N MET A 140 -14.38 -1.89 5.69
CA MET A 140 -14.43 -0.94 4.56
C MET A 140 -13.19 -0.05 4.54
N ALA A 141 -12.79 0.47 5.71
CA ALA A 141 -11.62 1.32 5.85
C ALA A 141 -10.34 0.60 5.46
N SER A 142 -10.12 -0.63 5.95
CA SER A 142 -8.96 -1.44 5.58
C SER A 142 -8.95 -1.74 4.07
N TYR A 143 -10.09 -2.09 3.49
CA TYR A 143 -10.20 -2.33 2.06
C TYR A 143 -9.85 -1.09 1.22
N VAL A 144 -10.42 0.07 1.54
CA VAL A 144 -10.14 1.33 0.84
C VAL A 144 -8.68 1.76 1.05
N ALA A 145 -8.11 1.52 2.24
CA ALA A 145 -6.71 1.79 2.51
C ALA A 145 -5.78 0.91 1.67
N GLU A 146 -6.05 -0.39 1.56
CA GLU A 146 -5.24 -1.29 0.73
C GLU A 146 -5.33 -0.93 -0.76
N LEU A 147 -6.51 -0.56 -1.25
CA LEU A 147 -6.65 -0.03 -2.60
C LEU A 147 -5.82 1.24 -2.82
N SER A 148 -5.73 2.10 -1.81
CA SER A 148 -4.95 3.34 -1.88
C SER A 148 -3.45 3.10 -2.10
N LEU A 149 -2.92 1.92 -1.72
CA LEU A 149 -1.51 1.57 -1.92
C LEU A 149 -1.13 1.49 -3.40
N TRP A 150 -2.09 1.24 -4.28
CA TRP A 150 -1.85 1.07 -5.71
C TRP A 150 -1.61 2.39 -6.44
N ASP A 151 -2.23 3.48 -5.98
CA ASP A 151 -2.08 4.78 -6.60
C ASP A 151 -0.80 5.47 -6.09
N CYS A 152 0.11 5.77 -7.01
CA CYS A 152 1.38 6.41 -6.66
C CYS A 152 1.22 7.85 -6.18
N ARG A 153 0.18 8.58 -6.65
CA ARG A 153 -0.10 9.97 -6.29
C ARG A 153 -0.39 10.07 -4.80
N LEU A 154 -1.13 9.11 -4.26
CA LEU A 154 -1.50 9.07 -2.84
C LEU A 154 -0.27 9.02 -1.92
N GLY A 155 0.75 8.25 -2.29
CA GLY A 155 1.99 8.16 -1.51
C GLY A 155 2.97 9.32 -1.72
N SER A 156 2.93 10.01 -2.87
CA SER A 156 3.86 11.09 -3.19
C SER A 156 3.33 12.49 -2.86
N GLU A 157 2.02 12.72 -2.94
CA GLU A 157 1.40 14.04 -2.82
C GLU A 157 0.79 14.30 -1.44
N PHE A 158 0.49 13.24 -0.68
CA PHE A 158 -0.22 13.34 0.59
C PHE A 158 0.55 12.69 1.75
N SER A 159 0.34 13.20 2.95
CA SER A 159 0.86 12.59 4.17
C SER A 159 0.05 11.33 4.54
N PRO A 160 0.67 10.34 5.20
CA PRO A 160 -0.05 9.13 5.63
C PRO A 160 -1.29 9.42 6.50
N SER A 161 -1.25 10.47 7.33
CA SER A 161 -2.39 10.87 8.17
C SER A 161 -3.54 11.47 7.35
N LEU A 162 -3.24 12.25 6.29
CA LEU A 162 -4.25 12.79 5.40
C LEU A 162 -4.91 11.67 4.59
N VAL A 163 -4.11 10.73 4.07
CA VAL A 163 -4.63 9.54 3.38
C VAL A 163 -5.55 8.75 4.31
N ALA A 164 -5.16 8.52 5.57
CA ALA A 164 -5.98 7.80 6.54
C ALA A 164 -7.31 8.53 6.84
N ALA A 165 -7.27 9.86 7.01
CA ALA A 165 -8.46 10.68 7.20
C ALA A 165 -9.39 10.61 5.98
N SER A 166 -8.85 10.66 4.76
CA SER A 166 -9.61 10.52 3.52
C SER A 166 -10.22 9.12 3.34
N VAL A 167 -9.48 8.07 3.70
CA VAL A 167 -10.00 6.69 3.75
C VAL A 167 -11.19 6.61 4.71
N MET A 168 -11.06 7.16 5.91
CA MET A 168 -12.12 7.17 6.91
C MET A 168 -13.35 7.92 6.41
N PHE A 169 -13.16 9.11 5.83
CA PHE A 169 -14.23 9.91 5.22
C PHE A 169 -14.98 9.11 4.14
N LEU A 170 -14.24 8.53 3.19
CA LEU A 170 -14.84 7.78 2.08
C LEU A 170 -15.56 6.52 2.57
N SER A 171 -14.99 5.82 3.55
CA SER A 171 -15.58 4.60 4.12
C SER A 171 -16.90 4.89 4.83
N ARG A 172 -16.96 5.95 5.64
CA ARG A 172 -18.21 6.40 6.27
C ARG A 172 -19.25 6.83 5.24
N PHE A 173 -18.83 7.54 4.19
CA PHE A 173 -19.71 7.94 3.10
C PHE A 173 -20.29 6.74 2.34
N ILE A 174 -19.50 5.69 2.11
CA ILE A 174 -19.97 4.46 1.46
C ILE A 174 -21.00 3.71 2.32
N ILE A 175 -20.78 3.66 3.64
CA ILE A 175 -21.67 2.92 4.56
C ILE A 175 -22.95 3.70 4.85
N LYS A 176 -22.86 5.02 5.01
CA LYS A 176 -23.97 5.91 5.36
C LYS A 176 -24.00 7.14 4.41
N PRO A 177 -24.46 6.98 3.17
CA PRO A 177 -24.46 8.07 2.19
C PRO A 177 -25.36 9.24 2.59
N ASP A 178 -26.41 8.99 3.39
CA ASP A 178 -27.36 10.00 3.84
C ASP A 178 -26.86 10.81 5.05
N ALA A 179 -25.74 10.43 5.66
CA ALA A 179 -25.17 11.08 6.83
C ALA A 179 -23.91 11.88 6.47
N HIS A 180 -23.63 12.96 7.21
CA HIS A 180 -22.38 13.68 7.03
C HIS A 180 -21.19 12.82 7.51
N PRO A 181 -20.23 12.46 6.64
CA PRO A 181 -19.20 11.46 6.96
C PRO A 181 -18.07 12.00 7.86
N TRP A 182 -18.06 13.29 8.19
CA TRP A 182 -17.01 13.92 9.00
C TRP A 182 -17.62 14.64 10.20
N ASN A 183 -17.33 14.19 11.42
CA ASN A 183 -17.87 14.79 12.64
C ASN A 183 -16.77 15.55 13.43
N ASP A 184 -17.18 16.29 14.45
CA ASP A 184 -16.28 17.11 15.26
C ASP A 184 -15.19 16.29 15.96
N SER A 185 -15.49 15.05 16.33
CA SER A 185 -14.54 14.13 16.96
C SER A 185 -13.41 13.74 16.03
N LEU A 186 -13.74 13.32 14.79
CA LEU A 186 -12.74 13.04 13.76
C LEU A 186 -11.92 14.27 13.40
N GLN A 187 -12.54 15.44 13.30
CA GLN A 187 -11.83 16.69 13.04
C GLN A 187 -10.88 17.04 14.20
N SER A 188 -11.29 16.83 15.44
CA SER A 188 -10.48 17.13 16.64
C SER A 188 -9.27 16.20 16.76
N HIS A 189 -9.43 14.90 16.47
CA HIS A 189 -8.35 13.92 16.56
C HIS A 189 -7.38 13.99 15.36
N SER A 190 -7.90 14.17 14.15
CA SER A 190 -7.07 14.19 12.94
C SER A 190 -6.48 15.57 12.62
N GLY A 191 -7.12 16.64 13.09
CA GLY A 191 -6.79 18.03 12.74
C GLY A 191 -7.24 18.47 11.34
N TYR A 192 -7.88 17.60 10.55
CA TYR A 192 -8.28 17.90 9.17
C TYR A 192 -9.75 18.31 9.04
N LYS A 193 -10.00 19.32 8.21
CA LYS A 193 -11.35 19.74 7.78
C LYS A 193 -11.71 19.08 6.44
N PRO A 194 -13.01 18.88 6.15
CA PRO A 194 -13.45 18.23 4.91
C PRO A 194 -12.86 18.82 3.60
N PRO A 195 -12.71 20.15 3.43
CA PRO A 195 -12.11 20.71 2.22
C PRO A 195 -10.66 20.26 1.97
N GLN A 196 -9.90 19.97 3.02
CA GLN A 196 -8.51 19.51 2.91
C GLN A 196 -8.42 18.05 2.45
N LEU A 197 -9.47 17.26 2.68
CA LEU A 197 -9.54 15.85 2.31
C LEU A 197 -10.03 15.64 0.87
N LYS A 198 -10.71 16.66 0.30
CA LYS A 198 -11.48 16.57 -0.94
C LYS A 198 -10.69 15.96 -2.10
N GLU A 199 -9.48 16.44 -2.36
CA GLU A 199 -8.67 15.98 -3.48
C GLU A 199 -8.30 14.51 -3.35
N CYS A 200 -7.76 14.12 -2.19
CA CYS A 200 -7.40 12.74 -1.88
C CYS A 200 -8.62 11.79 -1.92
N VAL A 201 -9.79 12.22 -1.43
CA VAL A 201 -11.03 11.44 -1.50
C VAL A 201 -11.50 11.23 -2.94
N LEU A 202 -11.38 12.24 -3.80
CA LEU A 202 -11.77 12.13 -5.21
C LEU A 202 -10.88 11.14 -5.95
N ILE A 203 -9.56 11.19 -5.72
CA ILE A 203 -8.61 10.22 -6.29
C ILE A 203 -9.01 8.79 -5.90
N MET A 204 -9.17 8.51 -4.60
CA MET A 204 -9.53 7.17 -4.10
C MET A 204 -10.87 6.68 -4.66
N ARG A 205 -11.85 7.57 -4.78
CA ARG A 205 -13.17 7.23 -5.33
C ARG A 205 -13.07 6.83 -6.80
N ASP A 206 -12.27 7.55 -7.59
CA ASP A 206 -12.09 7.27 -9.00
C ASP A 206 -11.31 5.95 -9.21
N ASP A 207 -10.37 5.64 -8.30
CA ASP A 207 -9.68 4.36 -8.25
C ASP A 207 -10.61 3.20 -7.91
N LEU A 208 -11.53 3.39 -6.96
CA LEU A 208 -12.54 2.38 -6.60
C LEU A 208 -13.45 2.03 -7.79
N HIS A 209 -13.83 3.03 -8.59
CA HIS A 209 -14.61 2.82 -9.82
C HIS A 209 -13.80 2.13 -10.92
N SER A 210 -12.50 2.42 -11.01
CA SER A 210 -11.60 1.83 -12.01
C SER A 210 -11.17 0.40 -11.65
N GLY A 211 -10.95 0.10 -10.37
CA GLY A 211 -10.65 -1.24 -9.87
C GLY A 211 -11.80 -2.24 -10.12
N ARG A 212 -13.06 -1.78 -10.05
CA ARG A 212 -14.24 -2.57 -10.47
C ARG A 212 -14.24 -2.93 -11.96
N LYS A 213 -13.48 -2.25 -12.82
CA LYS A 213 -13.32 -2.63 -14.23
C LYS A 213 -12.20 -3.67 -14.37
N ARG A 214 -11.03 -3.44 -13.75
CA ARG A 214 -9.91 -4.39 -13.79
C ARG A 214 -10.25 -5.79 -13.28
N LYS A 215 -10.97 -5.89 -12.15
CA LYS A 215 -11.37 -7.21 -11.59
C LYS A 215 -12.32 -7.98 -12.51
N ARG A 216 -13.15 -7.27 -13.30
CA ARG A 216 -14.02 -7.90 -14.31
C ARG A 216 -13.24 -8.42 -15.51
N ASP A 217 -12.16 -7.75 -15.88
CA ASP A 217 -11.31 -8.16 -17.00
C ASP A 217 -10.46 -9.40 -16.62
N ASP A 218 -9.87 -9.43 -15.42
CA ASP A 218 -9.11 -10.58 -14.91
C ASP A 218 -10.01 -11.84 -14.73
N ASP A 219 -11.23 -11.68 -14.21
CA ASP A 219 -12.19 -12.79 -14.11
C ASP A 219 -12.65 -13.27 -15.51
N SER A 220 -12.78 -12.35 -16.48
CA SER A 220 -13.16 -12.71 -17.85
C SER A 220 -12.05 -13.48 -18.57
N ASP A 221 -10.78 -13.14 -18.34
CA ASP A 221 -9.63 -13.83 -18.93
C ASP A 221 -9.39 -15.19 -18.25
N TYR A 222 -9.67 -15.32 -16.95
CA TYR A 222 -9.65 -16.61 -16.24
C TYR A 222 -10.75 -17.56 -16.72
N VAL A 223 -11.97 -17.06 -16.96
CA VAL A 223 -13.07 -17.87 -17.52
C VAL A 223 -12.76 -18.29 -18.96
N ARG A 224 -12.16 -17.41 -19.79
CA ARG A 224 -11.75 -17.73 -21.17
C ARG A 224 -10.62 -18.74 -21.26
N SER A 225 -9.69 -18.74 -20.31
CA SER A 225 -8.60 -19.72 -20.27
C SER A 225 -9.05 -21.10 -19.77
N ASN A 226 -10.12 -21.17 -18.97
CA ASN A 226 -10.72 -22.43 -18.50
C ASN A 226 -11.90 -22.95 -19.34
N SER A 227 -12.32 -22.23 -20.38
CA SER A 227 -13.37 -22.69 -21.34
C SER A 227 -12.80 -23.21 -22.66
N ASN A 228 -11.48 -23.29 -22.79
CA ASN A 228 -10.76 -23.91 -23.92
C ASN A 228 -10.08 -25.25 -23.56
N VAL A 229 -10.58 -25.95 -22.54
CA VAL A 229 -10.19 -27.33 -22.20
C VAL A 229 -11.39 -28.25 -22.37
#